data_AF-A0A532D1S7-F1
#
_entry.id   AF-A0A532D1S7-F1
#
_cell.length_a   1.000
_cell.length_b   1.000
_cell.length_c   1.000
_cell.angle_alpha   90.00
_cell.angle_beta   90.00
_cell.angle_gamma   90.00
#
_symmetry.space_group_name_H-M   'P 1'
#
loop_
_entity.id
_entity.type
_entity.pdbx_description
1 polymer ?
#
loop_
_entity_poly.entity_id
_entity_poly.type
_entity_poly.pdbx_seq_one_letter_code
_entity_poly.pdbx_strand_id
1 'polypeptide(L)' 'MARPWGSLGVEAVIGQSRWRTSLFPDKKSGSLLLPIKTAVRVREGLGAGDTANLTIEMQL' A
#
# COMPACT_ATOMS: atom_id res chain seq x y z
N MET A 1 8.51 16.55 -3.04
CA MET A 1 9.64 16.42 -2.09
C MET A 1 9.88 14.94 -1.81
N ALA A 2 10.97 14.35 -2.31
CA ALA A 2 11.28 12.94 -2.07
C ALA A 2 11.57 12.71 -0.57
N ARG A 3 10.83 11.77 0.04
CA ARG A 3 10.96 11.40 1.45
C ARG A 3 12.22 10.53 1.67
N PRO A 4 12.76 10.46 2.90
CA PRO A 4 13.91 9.61 3.21
C PRO A 4 13.68 8.16 2.73
N TRP A 5 14.72 7.55 2.14
CA TRP A 5 14.72 6.21 1.52
C TRP A 5 13.95 6.02 0.21
N GLY A 6 13.55 7.09 -0.49
CA GLY A 6 12.84 6.95 -1.76
C GLY A 6 11.40 6.43 -1.60
N SER A 7 10.85 6.54 -0.39
CA SER A 7 9.47 6.17 -0.12
C SER A 7 8.51 7.16 -0.80
N LEU A 8 7.46 6.65 -1.43
CA LEU A 8 6.43 7.48 -2.06
C LEU A 8 5.19 7.55 -1.16
N GLY A 9 4.77 8.76 -0.79
CA GLY A 9 3.52 8.97 -0.07
C GLY A 9 2.33 8.70 -0.99
N VAL A 10 1.46 7.78 -0.57
CA VAL A 10 0.30 7.39 -1.37
C VAL A 10 -0.94 7.28 -0.50
N GLU A 11 -2.07 7.39 -1.17
CA GLU A 11 -3.35 6.94 -0.64
C GLU A 11 -3.78 5.67 -1.35
N ALA A 12 -4.05 4.64 -0.56
CA ALA A 12 -4.44 3.33 -1.05
C ALA A 12 -5.92 3.08 -0.74
N VAL A 13 -6.62 2.46 -1.68
CA VAL A 13 -8.00 2.02 -1.53
C VAL A 13 -8.12 0.56 -1.93
N ILE A 14 -8.69 -0.26 -1.04
CA ILE A 14 -9.16 -1.61 -1.34
C ILE A 14 -10.59 -1.70 -0.85
N GLY A 15 -11.51 -2.08 -1.75
CA GLY A 15 -12.94 -2.17 -1.44
C GLY A 15 -13.47 -0.87 -0.84
N GLN A 16 -13.90 -0.89 0.42
CA GLN A 16 -14.39 0.28 1.14
C GLN A 16 -13.35 0.93 2.08
N SER A 17 -12.16 0.36 2.15
CA SER A 17 -11.10 0.80 3.03
C SER A 17 -10.16 1.75 2.29
N ARG A 18 -10.09 3.00 2.75
CA ARG A 18 -9.13 4.02 2.29
C ARG A 18 -8.14 4.33 3.40
N TRP A 19 -6.85 4.32 3.08
CA TRP A 19 -5.82 4.71 4.04
C TRP A 19 -4.60 5.35 3.39
N ARG A 20 -3.99 6.30 4.12
CA ARG A 20 -2.72 6.90 3.74
C ARG A 20 -1.56 6.03 4.24
N THR A 21 -0.59 5.80 3.37
CA THR A 21 0.61 5.03 3.68
C THR A 21 1.78 5.47 2.81
N SER A 22 2.91 4.76 2.86
CA SER A 22 4.03 4.97 1.97
C SER A 22 4.40 3.68 1.27
N LEU A 23 4.72 3.78 -0.02
CA LEU A 23 5.33 2.72 -0.80
C LEU A 23 6.84 2.71 -0.54
N PHE A 24 7.38 1.54 -0.28
CA PHE A 24 8.81 1.36 -0.01
C PHE A 24 9.46 0.57 -1.14
N PRO A 25 10.59 1.03 -1.70
CA PRO A 25 11.31 0.24 -2.69
C PRO A 25 11.94 -0.99 -2.04
N ASP A 26 11.67 -2.18 -2.61
CA ASP A 26 12.42 -3.39 -2.31
C ASP A 26 13.42 -3.68 -3.44
N LYS A 27 14.71 -3.56 -3.09
CA LYS A 27 15.80 -3.78 -4.03
C LYS A 27 15.96 -5.24 -4.42
N LYS A 28 15.50 -6.18 -3.58
CA LYS A 28 15.66 -7.62 -3.85
C LYS A 28 14.67 -8.10 -4.91
N SER A 29 13.42 -7.64 -4.84
CA SER A 29 12.38 -7.99 -5.81
C SER A 29 12.34 -7.05 -7.03
N GLY A 30 12.96 -5.86 -6.94
CA GLY A 30 12.79 -4.82 -7.95
C GLY A 30 11.37 -4.21 -7.97
N SER A 31 10.63 -4.34 -6.86
CA SER A 31 9.24 -3.88 -6.74
C SER A 31 9.05 -2.88 -5.60
N LEU A 32 7.82 -2.36 -5.47
CA LEU A 32 7.42 -1.51 -4.36
C LEU A 32 6.58 -2.33 -3.37
N LEU A 33 6.91 -2.24 -2.09
CA LEU A 33 6.15 -2.81 -0.99
C LEU A 33 5.11 -1.80 -0.51
N LEU A 34 3.85 -2.21 -0.52
CA LEU A 34 2.74 -1.49 0.09
C LEU A 34 2.32 -2.19 1.39
N PRO A 35 2.55 -1.59 2.57
CA PRO A 35 2.06 -2.17 3.81
C PRO A 35 0.54 -1.98 3.92
N ILE A 36 -0.17 -3.09 4.14
CA ILE A 36 -1.60 -3.12 4.42
C ILE A 36 -1.79 -3.20 5.94
N LYS A 37 -2.53 -2.23 6.50
CA LYS A 37 -2.81 -2.17 7.95
C LYS A 37 -3.68 -3.36 8.36
N THR A 38 -3.47 -3.87 9.58
CA THR A 38 -4.29 -4.97 10.13
C THR A 38 -5.79 -4.65 10.08
N ALA A 39 -6.19 -3.43 10.43
CA ALA A 39 -7.59 -3.00 10.37
C ALA A 39 -8.20 -3.07 8.96
N VAL A 40 -7.40 -2.77 7.92
CA VAL A 40 -7.83 -2.88 6.52
C VAL A 40 -7.99 -4.35 6.13
N ARG A 41 -7.01 -5.20 6.49
CA ARG A 41 -7.09 -6.65 6.22
C ARG A 41 -8.32 -7.27 6.85
N VAL A 42 -8.60 -6.96 8.11
CA VAL A 42 -9.76 -7.50 8.83
C VAL A 42 -11.08 -7.01 8.21
N ARG A 43 -11.16 -5.72 7.84
CA ARG A 43 -12.37 -5.14 7.26
C ARG A 43 -12.70 -5.68 5.87
N GLU A 44 -11.69 -5.88 5.03
CA GLU A 44 -11.85 -6.38 3.67
C GLU A 44 -11.68 -7.91 3.57
N GLY A 45 -11.49 -8.61 4.69
CA GLY A 45 -11.36 -10.07 4.74
C GLY A 45 -10.11 -10.63 4.04
N LEU A 46 -8.99 -9.91 4.07
CA LEU A 46 -7.77 -10.25 3.34
C LEU A 46 -6.78 -11.08 4.16
N GLY A 47 -6.41 -12.23 3.61
CA GLY A 47 -5.36 -13.14 4.05
C GLY A 47 -4.17 -13.22 3.09
N ALA A 48 -3.19 -14.03 3.45
CA ALA A 48 -2.05 -14.31 2.58
C ALA A 48 -2.49 -15.20 1.42
N GLY A 49 -2.15 -14.81 0.18
CA GLY A 49 -2.55 -15.52 -1.04
C GLY A 49 -3.80 -14.96 -1.72
N ASP A 50 -4.53 -14.08 -1.04
CA ASP A 50 -5.72 -13.46 -1.62
C ASP A 50 -5.36 -12.41 -2.67
N THR A 51 -6.23 -12.30 -3.68
CA THR A 51 -6.14 -11.25 -4.70
C THR A 51 -7.17 -10.17 -4.40
N ALA A 52 -6.76 -8.91 -4.40
CA ALA A 52 -7.64 -7.78 -4.19
C ALA A 52 -7.36 -6.67 -5.21
N ASN A 53 -8.41 -5.94 -5.59
CA ASN A 53 -8.28 -4.74 -6.41
C ASN A 53 -7.80 -3.59 -5.53
N LEU A 54 -6.66 -3.02 -5.90
CA LEU A 54 -6.01 -1.93 -5.19
C LEU A 54 -5.91 -0.71 -6.11
N THR A 55 -6.46 0.40 -5.66
CA THR A 55 -6.27 1.71 -6.30
C THR A 55 -5.25 2.50 -5.50
N ILE A 56 -4.30 3.13 -6.18
CA ILE A 56 -3.27 3.97 -5.57
C ILE A 56 -3.34 5.36 -6.19
N GLU A 57 -3.48 6.37 -5.34
CA GLU A 57 -3.36 7.77 -5.72
C GLU A 57 -2.04 8.33 -5.17
N MET A 58 -1.24 8.91 -6.05
CA MET A 58 0.00 9.57 -5.67
C MET A 58 -0.32 10.92 -5.04
N GLN A 59 0.23 11.17 -3.85
CA GLN A 59 0.15 12.49 -3.23
C GLN A 59 1.34 13.31 -3.75
N LEU A 60 1.08 14.14 -4.76
CA LEU A 60 2.05 15.11 -5.31
C LEU A 60 2.31 16.25 -4.32
#